data_AF-A0A248KAX8-F1
#
_entry.id   AF-A0A248KAX8-F1
#
_cell.length_a   1.000
_cell.length_b   1.000
_cell.length_c   1.000
_cell.angle_alpha   90.00
_cell.angle_beta   90.00
_cell.angle_gamma   90.00
#
_symmetry.space_group_name_H-M   'P 1'
#
loop_
_entity.id
_entity.type
_entity.pdbx_description
1 polymer ?
#
loop_
_entity_poly.entity_id
_entity_poly.type
_entity_poly.pdbx_seq_one_letter_code
_entity_poly.pdbx_strand_id
1 'polypeptide(L)'
;MGREQEAAFVNEPNLYSVIFRSNKPETKQFQDWVFSEVLPTIRKTGRYEKKPAAEPLSPKDMSNLKRLVWMMTNGMKFDNAWNQGVWYALRSATGRPSPQPFSIEDLPALGEECMRIMKITSAVHSAVYDFEKDVIRKVVRKRGAIEPLLNEMRLKLLELQQKENDGLLMLDKLREHGRSRHIIGQSSNSPDRASITTPD
;
A
#
# COMPACT_ATOMS: atom_id res chain seq x y z
N MET A 1 -54.62 17.81 -19.71
CA MET A 1 -53.77 16.61 -19.91
C MET A 1 -53.11 16.27 -18.57
N GLY A 2 -53.75 15.46 -17.74
CA GLY A 2 -53.17 14.94 -16.50
C GLY A 2 -53.28 13.43 -16.55
N ARG A 3 -52.15 12.72 -16.60
CA ARG A 3 -52.12 11.26 -16.50
C ARG A 3 -51.84 10.93 -15.04
N GLU A 4 -52.70 10.14 -14.41
CA GLU A 4 -52.39 9.49 -13.14
C GLU A 4 -51.20 8.55 -13.40
N GLN A 5 -50.10 8.75 -12.69
CA GLN A 5 -48.96 7.85 -12.74
C GLN A 5 -49.14 6.84 -11.60
N GLU A 6 -49.37 5.57 -11.94
CA GLU A 6 -49.30 4.47 -10.98
C GLU A 6 -47.84 4.29 -10.54
N ALA A 7 -47.52 4.74 -9.33
CA ALA A 7 -46.24 4.47 -8.71
C ALA A 7 -46.22 3.02 -8.19
N ALA A 8 -45.33 2.20 -8.71
CA ALA A 8 -45.13 0.84 -8.22
C ALA A 8 -44.40 0.86 -6.87
N PHE A 9 -45.12 0.59 -5.78
CA PHE A 9 -44.53 0.41 -4.46
C PHE A 9 -44.16 -1.06 -4.24
N VAL A 10 -42.89 -1.32 -3.94
CA VAL A 10 -42.39 -2.66 -3.61
C VAL A 10 -41.95 -2.66 -2.15
N ASN A 11 -42.42 -3.66 -1.39
CA ASN A 11 -41.99 -3.87 -0.02
C ASN A 11 -40.68 -4.68 0.03
N GLU A 12 -39.93 -4.58 1.13
CA GLU A 12 -38.64 -5.28 1.26
C GLU A 12 -38.72 -6.80 1.05
N PRO A 13 -39.69 -7.55 1.61
CA PRO A 13 -39.78 -8.99 1.38
C PRO A 13 -39.98 -9.35 -0.10
N ASN A 14 -40.82 -8.61 -0.83
CA ASN A 14 -41.04 -8.84 -2.26
C ASN A 14 -39.81 -8.44 -3.07
N LEU A 15 -39.11 -7.36 -2.66
CA LEU A 15 -37.85 -6.96 -3.26
C LEU A 15 -36.81 -8.10 -3.16
N TYR A 16 -36.59 -8.64 -1.97
CA TYR A 16 -35.66 -9.76 -1.78
C TYR A 16 -36.09 -11.00 -2.55
N SER A 17 -37.38 -11.33 -2.55
CA SER A 17 -37.93 -12.46 -3.31
C SER A 17 -37.64 -12.35 -4.80
N VAL A 18 -37.77 -11.14 -5.37
CA VAL A 18 -37.45 -10.87 -6.77
C VAL A 18 -35.95 -10.95 -7.01
N ILE A 19 -35.13 -10.38 -6.11
CA ILE A 19 -33.67 -10.44 -6.22
C ILE A 19 -33.16 -11.88 -6.21
N PHE A 20 -33.64 -12.74 -5.31
CA PHE A 20 -33.21 -14.15 -5.22
C PHE A 20 -33.69 -15.02 -6.39
N ARG A 21 -34.74 -14.61 -7.11
CA ARG A 21 -35.22 -15.30 -8.32
C ARG A 21 -34.60 -14.76 -9.61
N SER A 22 -33.93 -13.61 -9.54
CA SER A 22 -33.36 -12.92 -10.70
C SER A 22 -31.98 -13.50 -11.08
N ASN A 23 -31.78 -13.76 -12.37
CA ASN A 23 -30.48 -14.17 -12.94
C ASN A 23 -29.68 -12.99 -13.53
N LYS A 24 -30.08 -11.76 -13.25
CA LYS A 24 -29.40 -10.56 -13.75
C LYS A 24 -28.01 -10.38 -13.10
N PRO A 25 -27.00 -9.87 -13.84
CA PRO A 25 -25.67 -9.67 -13.30
C PRO A 25 -25.64 -8.67 -12.13
N GLU A 26 -26.56 -7.70 -12.10
CA GLU A 26 -26.69 -6.72 -11.02
C GLU A 26 -27.16 -7.37 -9.70
N THR A 27 -27.97 -8.43 -9.78
CA THR A 27 -28.47 -9.14 -8.58
C THR A 27 -27.47 -10.18 -8.05
N LYS A 28 -26.56 -10.66 -8.91
CA LYS A 28 -25.60 -11.71 -8.56
C LYS A 28 -24.66 -11.28 -7.43
N GLN A 29 -24.14 -10.06 -7.46
CA GLN A 29 -23.24 -9.54 -6.42
C GLN A 29 -23.91 -9.53 -5.04
N PHE A 30 -25.18 -9.13 -4.97
CA PHE A 30 -25.94 -9.13 -3.73
C PHE A 30 -26.22 -10.55 -3.25
N GLN A 31 -26.66 -11.45 -4.13
CA GLN A 31 -26.90 -12.86 -3.78
C GLN A 31 -25.62 -13.53 -3.25
N ASP A 32 -24.51 -13.36 -3.96
CA ASP A 32 -23.21 -13.94 -3.58
C ASP A 32 -22.76 -13.42 -2.20
N TRP A 33 -22.87 -12.11 -1.95
CA TRP A 33 -22.58 -11.53 -0.63
C TRP A 33 -23.49 -12.10 0.47
N VAL A 34 -24.79 -12.22 0.23
CA VAL A 34 -25.72 -12.79 1.21
C VAL A 34 -25.40 -14.26 1.51
N PHE A 35 -25.12 -15.07 0.49
CA PHE A 35 -24.87 -16.51 0.64
C PHE A 35 -23.47 -16.84 1.17
N SER A 36 -22.45 -16.06 0.83
CA SER A 36 -21.06 -16.32 1.24
C SER A 36 -20.69 -15.68 2.57
N GLU A 37 -21.27 -14.52 2.89
CA GLU A 37 -20.90 -13.73 4.06
C GLU A 37 -22.02 -13.65 5.09
N VAL A 38 -23.19 -13.14 4.71
CA VAL A 38 -24.26 -12.78 5.66
C VAL A 38 -24.87 -14.00 6.33
N LEU A 39 -25.45 -14.93 5.55
CA LEU A 39 -26.15 -16.10 6.08
C LEU A 39 -25.19 -17.05 6.83
N PRO A 40 -23.97 -17.35 6.34
CA PRO A 40 -23.01 -18.14 7.09
C PRO A 40 -22.61 -17.49 8.42
N THR A 41 -22.48 -16.16 8.46
CA THR A 41 -22.18 -15.43 9.69
C THR A 41 -23.34 -15.55 10.67
N ILE A 42 -24.58 -15.22 10.27
CA ILE A 42 -25.77 -15.35 11.12
C ILE A 42 -25.93 -16.78 11.63
N ARG A 43 -25.73 -17.79 10.78
CA ARG A 43 -25.79 -19.20 11.19
C ARG A 43 -24.79 -19.53 12.29
N LYS A 44 -23.58 -18.96 12.27
CA LYS A 44 -22.51 -19.25 13.22
C LYS A 44 -22.62 -18.44 14.52
N THR A 45 -22.98 -17.17 14.43
CA THR A 45 -22.91 -16.20 15.54
C THR A 45 -24.28 -15.78 16.06
N GLY A 46 -25.36 -16.13 15.36
CA GLY A 46 -26.73 -15.68 15.66
C GLY A 46 -27.03 -14.24 15.23
N ARG A 47 -26.07 -13.51 14.65
CA ARG A 47 -26.21 -12.11 14.23
C ARG A 47 -25.24 -11.72 13.14
N TYR A 48 -25.64 -10.82 12.25
CA TYR A 48 -24.72 -10.17 11.32
C TYR A 48 -24.39 -8.77 11.87
N GLU A 49 -23.16 -8.60 12.31
CA GLU A 49 -22.63 -7.30 12.72
C GLU A 49 -21.62 -6.86 11.66
N LYS A 50 -21.71 -5.60 11.23
CA LYS A 50 -20.57 -4.99 10.52
C LYS A 50 -19.38 -5.10 11.46
N LYS A 51 -18.21 -5.52 10.93
CA LYS A 51 -16.96 -5.50 11.69
C LYS A 51 -16.87 -4.17 12.46
N PRO A 52 -16.60 -4.20 13.78
CA PRO A 52 -16.45 -2.97 14.54
C PRO A 52 -15.43 -2.10 13.83
N ALA A 53 -15.72 -0.79 13.72
CA ALA A 53 -14.78 0.15 13.15
C ALA A 53 -13.45 -0.02 13.89
N ALA A 54 -12.39 -0.41 13.16
CA ALA A 54 -11.09 -0.63 13.74
C ALA A 54 -10.70 0.60 14.59
N GLU A 55 -10.16 0.36 15.78
CA GLU A 55 -9.91 1.41 16.77
C GLU A 55 -9.13 2.57 16.12
N PRO A 56 -9.70 3.78 16.08
CA PRO A 56 -9.10 4.89 15.36
C PRO A 56 -7.75 5.25 15.97
N LEU A 57 -6.83 5.69 15.10
CA LEU A 57 -5.50 6.12 15.51
C LEU A 57 -5.59 7.21 16.59
N SER A 58 -4.73 7.12 17.62
CA SER A 58 -4.66 8.13 18.67
C SER A 58 -4.37 9.53 18.10
N PRO A 59 -4.94 10.61 18.66
CA PRO A 59 -4.63 11.98 18.26
C PRO A 59 -3.12 12.31 18.30
N LYS A 60 -2.38 11.69 19.22
CA LYS A 60 -0.92 11.84 19.34
C LYS A 60 -0.20 11.25 18.13
N ASP A 61 -0.58 10.04 17.73
CA ASP A 61 0.02 9.35 16.58
C ASP A 61 -0.32 10.06 15.27
N MET A 62 -1.54 10.59 15.16
CA MET A 62 -1.94 11.43 14.04
C MET A 62 -1.10 12.72 13.96
N SER A 63 -0.77 13.32 15.11
CA SER A 63 0.09 14.51 15.18
C SER A 63 1.53 14.19 14.77
N ASN A 64 2.06 13.04 15.23
CA ASN A 64 3.38 12.55 14.81
C ASN A 64 3.42 12.29 13.30
N LEU A 65 2.38 11.67 12.74
CA LEU A 65 2.26 11.43 11.31
C LEU A 65 2.24 12.75 10.51
N LYS A 66 1.42 13.72 10.93
CA LYS A 66 1.40 15.06 10.31
C LYS A 66 2.78 15.74 10.35
N ARG A 67 3.51 15.60 11.46
CA ARG A 67 4.87 16.12 11.60
C ARG A 67 5.83 15.43 10.63
N LEU A 68 5.75 14.11 10.48
CA LEU A 68 6.57 13.37 9.51
C LEU A 68 6.27 13.83 8.08
N VAL A 69 4.99 13.95 7.71
CA VAL A 69 4.59 14.47 6.40
C VAL A 69 5.18 15.86 6.18
N TRP A 70 5.05 16.76 7.16
CA TRP A 70 5.65 18.10 7.07
C TRP A 70 7.18 18.03 6.89
N MET A 71 7.90 17.19 7.64
CA MET A 71 9.36 17.05 7.47
C MET A 71 9.75 16.55 6.07
N MET A 72 8.93 15.69 5.45
CA MET A 72 9.18 15.17 4.11
C MET A 72 8.90 16.21 3.01
N THR A 73 7.95 17.12 3.21
CA THR A 73 7.51 18.07 2.19
C THR A 73 8.02 19.49 2.39
N ASN A 74 8.51 19.82 3.59
CA ASN A 74 9.02 21.14 3.92
C ASN A 74 10.27 21.47 3.11
N GLY A 75 10.28 22.64 2.46
CA GLY A 75 11.37 23.08 1.58
C GLY A 75 11.13 22.77 0.09
N MET A 76 10.09 22.01 -0.25
CA MET A 76 9.70 21.79 -1.64
C MET A 76 8.89 22.97 -2.17
N LYS A 77 9.15 23.37 -3.43
CA LYS A 77 8.49 24.52 -4.08
C LYS A 77 6.95 24.38 -4.19
N PHE A 78 6.46 23.14 -4.27
CA PHE A 78 5.03 22.82 -4.42
C PHE A 78 4.51 22.04 -3.20
N ASP A 79 4.66 22.65 -2.02
CA ASP A 79 4.32 22.08 -0.72
C ASP A 79 2.93 21.43 -0.68
N ASN A 80 1.90 22.11 -1.20
CA ASN A 80 0.53 21.61 -1.21
C ASN A 80 0.35 20.36 -2.09
N ALA A 81 0.97 20.33 -3.27
CA ALA A 81 0.90 19.17 -4.16
C ALA A 81 1.66 17.97 -3.57
N TRP A 82 2.82 18.22 -2.96
CA TRP A 82 3.57 17.20 -2.23
C TRP A 82 2.78 16.66 -1.04
N ASN A 83 2.17 17.53 -0.24
CA ASN A 83 1.37 17.13 0.91
C ASN A 83 0.19 16.23 0.49
N GLN A 84 -0.55 16.63 -0.54
CA GLN A 84 -1.64 15.82 -1.10
C GLN A 84 -1.15 14.50 -1.67
N GLY A 85 -0.02 14.51 -2.39
CA GLY A 85 0.59 13.29 -2.94
C GLY A 85 1.01 12.30 -1.84
N VAL A 86 1.59 12.79 -0.75
CA VAL A 86 1.99 11.97 0.40
C VAL A 86 0.76 11.38 1.08
N TRP A 87 -0.28 12.18 1.34
CA TRP A 87 -1.52 11.63 1.92
C TRP A 87 -2.18 10.61 1.01
N TYR A 88 -2.21 10.87 -0.31
CA TYR A 88 -2.73 9.90 -1.28
C TYR A 88 -1.95 8.58 -1.22
N ALA A 89 -0.61 8.64 -1.16
CA ALA A 89 0.24 7.46 -1.08
C ALA A 89 0.01 6.66 0.22
N LEU A 90 -0.06 7.34 1.38
CA LEU A 90 -0.39 6.72 2.67
C LEU A 90 -1.75 6.03 2.63
N ARG A 91 -2.74 6.66 2.01
CA ARG A 91 -4.10 6.13 1.86
C ARG A 91 -4.17 4.93 0.94
N SER A 92 -3.41 4.96 -0.15
CA SER A 92 -3.28 3.84 -1.08
C SER A 92 -2.59 2.64 -0.42
N ALA A 93 -1.58 2.86 0.43
CA ALA A 93 -0.87 1.79 1.12
C ALA A 93 -1.73 1.10 2.18
N THR A 94 -2.62 1.83 2.86
CA THR A 94 -3.51 1.27 3.89
C THR A 94 -4.84 0.78 3.35
N GLY A 95 -5.17 1.05 2.09
CA GLY A 95 -6.46 0.70 1.48
C GLY A 95 -7.65 1.48 2.05
N ARG A 96 -7.41 2.59 2.77
CA ARG A 96 -8.46 3.41 3.41
C ARG A 96 -8.73 4.68 2.63
N PRO A 97 -9.75 4.74 1.76
CA PRO A 97 -10.09 5.98 1.07
C PRO A 97 -10.57 7.05 2.06
N SER A 98 -10.33 8.31 1.71
CA SER A 98 -10.96 9.45 2.40
C SER A 98 -12.49 9.30 2.31
N PRO A 99 -13.28 9.51 3.39
CA PRO A 99 -12.94 10.19 4.65
C PRO A 99 -12.64 9.26 5.84
N GLN A 100 -12.40 7.96 5.62
CA GLN A 100 -12.26 6.99 6.72
C GLN A 100 -11.04 7.33 7.60
N PRO A 101 -11.09 7.25 8.95
CA PRO A 101 -9.90 7.46 9.76
C PRO A 101 -8.91 6.28 9.63
N PHE A 102 -7.63 6.54 9.86
CA PHE A 102 -6.65 5.46 10.05
C PHE A 102 -6.91 4.74 11.38
N SER A 103 -6.58 3.45 11.47
CA SER A 103 -6.60 2.68 12.71
C SER A 103 -5.22 2.17 13.09
N ILE A 104 -5.15 1.55 14.26
CA ILE A 104 -3.94 0.89 14.78
C ILE A 104 -3.42 -0.18 13.81
N GLU A 105 -4.29 -0.87 13.08
CA GLU A 105 -3.91 -1.90 12.09
C GLU A 105 -3.11 -1.33 10.91
N ASP A 106 -3.27 -0.03 10.63
CA ASP A 106 -2.60 0.64 9.51
C ASP A 106 -1.16 1.07 9.87
N LEU A 107 -0.79 1.08 11.16
CA LEU A 107 0.51 1.59 11.63
C LEU A 107 1.71 0.99 10.91
N PRO A 108 1.80 -0.34 10.68
CA PRO A 108 2.93 -0.93 9.97
C PRO A 108 3.02 -0.42 8.52
N ALA A 109 1.89 -0.38 7.81
CA ALA A 109 1.85 0.08 6.42
C ALA A 109 2.16 1.57 6.30
N LEU A 110 1.65 2.40 7.22
CA LEU A 110 1.97 3.83 7.31
C LEU A 110 3.47 4.06 7.56
N GLY A 111 4.08 3.26 8.44
CA GLY A 111 5.51 3.33 8.75
C GLY A 111 6.38 3.01 7.54
N GLU A 112 6.13 1.87 6.88
CA GLU A 112 6.80 1.45 5.64
C GLU A 112 6.72 2.53 4.55
N GLU A 113 5.52 3.04 4.33
CA GLU A 113 5.25 4.05 3.32
C GLU A 113 5.96 5.38 3.63
N CYS A 114 5.90 5.84 4.88
CA CYS A 114 6.63 7.03 5.33
C CYS A 114 8.14 6.87 5.14
N MET A 115 8.71 5.70 5.46
CA MET A 115 10.13 5.44 5.26
C MET A 115 10.51 5.48 3.78
N ARG A 116 9.70 4.87 2.90
CA ARG A 116 9.92 4.92 1.46
C ARG A 116 9.92 6.35 0.94
N ILE A 117 8.91 7.13 1.31
CA ILE A 117 8.78 8.54 0.90
C ILE A 117 9.95 9.37 1.43
N MET A 118 10.32 9.19 2.71
CA MET A 118 11.43 9.94 3.32
C MET A 118 12.78 9.65 2.66
N LYS A 119 13.02 8.41 2.22
CA LYS A 119 14.24 8.05 1.47
C LYS A 119 14.30 8.81 0.14
N ILE A 120 13.16 8.93 -0.56
CA ILE A 120 13.06 9.64 -1.83
C ILE A 120 13.25 11.15 -1.61
N THR A 121 12.52 11.74 -0.66
CA THR A 121 12.55 13.20 -0.43
C THR A 121 13.90 13.68 0.09
N SER A 122 14.58 12.90 0.94
CA SER A 122 15.94 13.24 1.40
C SER A 122 16.97 13.22 0.28
N ALA A 123 16.92 12.22 -0.61
CA ALA A 123 17.79 12.16 -1.78
C ALA A 123 17.55 13.35 -2.73
N VAL A 124 16.29 13.72 -2.96
CA VAL A 124 15.92 14.88 -3.79
C VAL A 124 16.43 16.18 -3.18
N HIS A 125 16.21 16.41 -1.88
CA HIS A 125 16.70 17.61 -1.20
C HIS A 125 18.23 17.73 -1.31
N SER A 126 18.97 16.64 -1.08
CA SER A 126 20.42 16.65 -1.21
C SER A 126 20.87 16.99 -2.63
N ALA A 127 20.25 16.38 -3.64
CA ALA A 127 20.60 16.60 -5.04
C ALA A 127 20.34 18.04 -5.49
N VAL A 128 19.19 18.61 -5.11
CA VAL A 128 18.84 20.01 -5.39
C VAL A 128 19.84 20.95 -4.71
N TYR A 129 20.14 20.71 -3.43
CA TYR A 129 21.10 21.53 -2.69
C TYR A 129 22.48 21.55 -3.35
N ASP A 130 23.02 20.39 -3.71
CA ASP A 130 24.34 20.30 -4.35
C ASP A 130 24.35 20.95 -5.74
N PHE A 131 23.26 20.81 -6.49
CA PHE A 131 23.09 21.45 -7.79
C PHE A 131 23.07 22.98 -7.67
N GLU A 132 22.23 23.53 -6.79
CA GLU A 132 22.16 24.99 -6.56
C GLU A 132 23.52 25.57 -6.16
N LYS A 133 24.21 24.87 -5.26
CA LYS A 133 25.55 25.21 -4.80
C LYS A 133 26.56 25.28 -5.95
N ASP A 134 26.51 24.31 -6.86
CA ASP A 134 27.41 24.25 -8.01
C ASP A 134 27.07 25.26 -9.10
N VAL A 135 25.78 25.54 -9.34
CA VAL A 135 25.33 26.63 -10.22
C VAL A 135 25.91 27.96 -9.75
N ILE A 136 25.80 28.28 -8.46
CA ILE A 136 26.34 29.53 -7.91
C ILE A 136 27.85 29.59 -8.08
N ARG A 137 28.58 28.51 -7.77
CA ARG A 137 30.06 28.52 -7.84
C ARG A 137 30.62 28.52 -9.26
N LYS A 138 30.11 27.64 -10.13
CA LYS A 138 30.71 27.36 -11.45
C LYS A 138 30.10 28.24 -12.55
N VAL A 139 28.79 28.50 -12.50
CA VAL A 139 28.08 29.28 -13.52
C VAL A 139 28.05 30.76 -13.14
N VAL A 140 27.49 31.11 -11.99
CA VAL A 140 27.26 32.52 -11.62
C VAL A 140 28.56 33.25 -11.29
N ARG A 141 29.40 32.71 -10.39
CA ARG A 141 30.64 33.39 -9.97
C ARG A 141 31.76 33.35 -11.00
N LYS A 142 31.91 32.24 -11.72
CA LYS A 142 32.99 32.03 -12.70
C LYS A 142 32.57 32.28 -14.15
N ARG A 143 31.31 32.67 -14.40
CA ARG A 143 30.72 32.83 -15.75
C ARG A 143 30.90 31.60 -16.65
N GLY A 144 30.90 30.41 -16.06
CA GLY A 144 30.99 29.14 -16.80
C GLY A 144 29.66 28.76 -17.47
N ALA A 145 29.72 27.86 -18.45
CA ALA A 145 28.53 27.28 -19.08
C ALA A 145 27.77 26.33 -18.13
N ILE A 146 26.46 26.21 -18.29
CA ILE A 146 25.60 25.35 -17.44
C ILE A 146 25.54 23.91 -17.95
N GLU A 147 25.71 23.71 -19.26
CA GLU A 147 25.70 22.43 -19.96
C GLU A 147 26.59 21.35 -19.32
N PRO A 148 27.88 21.60 -18.98
CA PRO A 148 28.71 20.58 -18.35
C PRO A 148 28.19 20.17 -16.97
N LEU A 149 27.58 21.10 -16.22
CA LEU A 149 27.01 20.80 -14.91
C LEU A 149 25.74 19.96 -15.01
N LEU A 150 24.88 20.23 -15.99
CA LEU A 150 23.69 19.43 -16.25
C LEU A 150 24.05 18.00 -16.66
N ASN A 151 25.09 17.84 -17.50
CA ASN A 151 25.59 16.53 -17.88
C ASN A 151 26.19 15.78 -16.68
N GLU A 152 26.95 16.45 -15.82
CA GLU A 152 27.49 15.88 -14.58
C GLU A 152 26.37 15.35 -13.68
N MET A 153 25.28 16.12 -13.52
CA MET A 153 24.13 15.69 -12.72
C MET A 153 23.41 14.48 -13.34
N ARG A 154 23.22 14.46 -14.67
CA ARG A 154 22.63 13.31 -15.36
C ARG A 154 23.45 12.04 -15.17
N LEU A 155 24.77 12.15 -15.28
CA LEU A 155 25.70 11.02 -15.07
C LEU A 155 25.63 10.51 -13.63
N LYS A 156 25.65 11.41 -12.62
CA LYS A 156 25.50 11.01 -11.21
C LYS A 156 24.18 10.28 -10.93
N LEU A 157 23.08 10.74 -11.54
CA LEU A 157 21.79 10.07 -11.39
C LEU A 157 21.79 8.67 -12.01
N LEU A 158 22.39 8.51 -13.19
CA LEU A 158 22.58 7.20 -13.85
C LEU A 158 23.41 6.24 -12.98
N GLU A 159 24.51 6.71 -12.40
CA GLU A 159 25.36 5.91 -11.51
C GLU A 159 24.63 5.47 -10.24
N LEU A 160 23.81 6.33 -9.64
CA LEU A 160 23.01 5.98 -8.47
C LEU A 160 21.99 4.89 -8.79
N GLN A 161 21.30 5.01 -9.94
CA GLN A 161 20.36 4.00 -10.41
C GLN A 161 21.05 2.66 -10.69
N GLN A 162 22.26 2.69 -11.28
CA GLN A 162 23.02 1.49 -11.57
C GLN A 162 23.47 0.77 -10.30
N LYS A 163 23.97 1.50 -9.30
CA LYS A 163 24.32 0.95 -7.98
C LYS A 163 23.13 0.31 -7.27
N GLU A 164 21.94 0.90 -7.39
CA GLU A 164 20.71 0.33 -6.80
C GLU A 164 20.30 -0.98 -7.50
N ASN A 165 20.38 -1.02 -8.84
CA ASN A 165 20.12 -2.23 -9.62
C ASN A 165 21.11 -3.35 -9.31
N ASP A 166 22.40 -3.04 -9.19
CA ASP A 166 23.44 -4.01 -8.84
C ASP A 166 23.20 -4.56 -7.42
N GLY A 167 22.83 -3.70 -6.47
CA GLY A 167 22.46 -4.11 -5.12
C GLY A 167 21.23 -5.03 -5.08
N LEU A 168 20.20 -4.73 -5.86
CA LEU A 168 19.01 -5.58 -6.01
C LEU A 168 19.37 -6.97 -6.56
N LEU A 169 20.22 -7.02 -7.60
CA LEU A 169 20.72 -8.27 -8.17
C LEU A 169 21.51 -9.09 -7.13
N MET A 170 22.28 -8.44 -6.26
CA MET A 170 22.98 -9.13 -5.15
C MET A 170 22.01 -9.70 -4.11
N LEU A 171 20.97 -8.94 -3.74
CA LEU A 171 19.95 -9.40 -2.79
C LEU A 171 19.16 -10.60 -3.33
N ASP A 172 18.84 -10.60 -4.62
CA ASP A 172 18.13 -11.71 -5.25
C ASP A 172 18.97 -12.99 -5.26
N LYS A 173 20.26 -12.88 -5.61
CA LYS A 173 21.23 -13.98 -5.49
C LYS A 173 21.31 -14.54 -4.07
N LEU A 174 21.36 -13.69 -3.04
CA LEU A 174 21.38 -14.13 -1.64
C LEU A 174 20.09 -14.88 -1.25
N ARG A 175 18.93 -14.41 -1.74
CA ARG A 175 17.63 -15.05 -1.52
C ARG A 175 17.54 -16.41 -2.22
N GLU A 176 18.04 -16.53 -3.44
CA GLU A 176 18.12 -17.80 -4.18
C GLU A 176 19.05 -18.81 -3.50
N HIS A 177 20.19 -18.36 -2.99
CA HIS A 177 21.08 -19.19 -2.17
C HIS A 177 20.44 -19.63 -0.86
N GLY A 178 19.69 -18.75 -0.19
CA GLY A 178 18.93 -19.08 1.02
C GLY A 178 17.83 -20.11 0.77
N ARG A 179 17.07 -19.98 -0.33
CA ARG A 179 16.08 -20.97 -0.77
C ARG A 179 16.70 -22.32 -1.12
N SER A 180 17.84 -22.31 -1.83
CA SER A 180 18.56 -23.54 -2.19
C SER A 180 19.05 -24.30 -0.96
N ARG A 181 19.52 -23.59 0.09
CA ARG A 181 19.90 -24.23 1.37
C ARG A 181 18.71 -24.79 2.15
N HIS A 182 17.54 -24.14 2.09
CA HIS A 182 16.34 -24.62 2.76
C HIS A 182 15.77 -25.89 2.09
N ILE A 183 15.89 -26.03 0.77
CA ILE A 183 15.47 -27.23 0.03
C ILE A 183 16.39 -28.42 0.33
N ILE A 184 17.71 -28.20 0.44
CA ILE A 184 18.66 -29.28 0.74
C ILE A 184 18.49 -29.81 2.17
N GLY A 185 18.17 -28.94 3.14
CA GLY A 185 17.97 -29.29 4.56
C GLY A 185 16.69 -30.07 4.89
N GLN A 186 15.69 -30.12 4.00
CA GLN A 186 14.48 -30.93 4.20
C GLN A 186 14.55 -32.33 3.56
N SER A 187 15.57 -32.62 2.75
CA SER A 187 15.74 -33.94 2.11
C SER A 187 16.46 -34.97 3.00
N SER A 188 17.00 -34.56 4.15
CA SER A 188 17.87 -35.40 4.99
C SER A 188 17.23 -35.88 6.31
N ASN A 189 15.90 -35.89 6.44
CA ASN A 189 15.24 -36.44 7.62
C ASN A 189 14.08 -37.37 7.24
N SER A 190 14.42 -38.62 6.93
CA SER A 190 13.50 -39.76 6.99
C SER A 190 14.26 -40.96 7.54
N PRO A 191 14.04 -41.35 8.81
CA PRO A 191 14.38 -42.68 9.29
C PRO A 191 13.14 -43.57 9.32
N ASP A 192 13.21 -44.62 8.51
CA ASP A 192 12.71 -45.99 8.72
C ASP A 192 11.33 -46.23 9.35
N ARG A 193 10.44 -46.70 8.48
CA ARG A 193 9.22 -47.44 8.82
C ARG A 193 9.59 -48.90 9.10
N ALA A 194 10.01 -49.21 10.33
CA ALA A 194 10.21 -50.59 10.78
C ALA A 194 8.89 -51.22 11.27
N SER A 195 8.41 -52.17 10.47
CA SER A 195 7.84 -53.48 10.81
C SER A 195 6.91 -53.63 12.03
N ILE A 196 5.65 -53.91 11.70
CA ILE A 196 4.64 -54.55 12.56
C ILE A 196 4.93 -56.06 12.59
N THR A 197 5.19 -56.62 13.77
CA THR A 197 4.87 -58.04 14.06
C THR A 197 4.48 -58.20 15.54
N THR A 198 3.37 -58.90 15.74
CA THR A 198 2.64 -59.19 16.99
C THR A 198 3.32 -60.21 17.93
N PRO A 199 2.82 -60.37 19.17
CA PRO A 199 3.51 -61.05 20.27
C PRO A 199 3.12 -62.52 20.45
N ASP A 200 4.03 -63.28 21.06
CA ASP A 200 3.79 -64.45 21.95
C ASP A 200 4.87 -64.45 23.05
#